data_AF-A0AAD5LFI8-F1
#
_entry.id   AF-A0AAD5LFI8-F1
#
_cell.length_a   1.000
_cell.length_b   1.000
_cell.length_c   1.000
_cell.angle_alpha   90.00
_cell.angle_beta   90.00
_cell.angle_gamma   90.00
#
_symmetry.space_group_name_H-M   'P 1'
#
loop_
_entity.id
_entity.type
_entity.pdbx_description
1 polymer ?
#
loop_
_entity_poly.entity_id
_entity_poly.type
_entity_poly.pdbx_seq_one_letter_code
_entity_poly.pdbx_strand_id
1 'polypeptide(L)'
;MGCVVFENVTFGYADPQECVNTTAQPTTPLVLRDVSFSVHSGDRVGVVGRTGSGKSSLALALFHCITIIPQTPLFYRCSVRDYLDPFGEYDDGHLWREVKRVGLGGHVRSLSDDLWDNGENWSLGERQMLCFARALLRLACWCWTRRFRRWIKV
;
A
#
# COMPACT_ATOMS: atom_id res chain seq x y z
N MET A 1 -8.99 -20.87 2.68
CA MET A 1 -8.09 -19.89 3.35
C MET A 1 -7.25 -19.24 2.27
N GLY A 2 -7.17 -17.90 2.21
CA GLY A 2 -6.44 -17.20 1.15
C GLY A 2 -4.92 -17.38 1.25
N CYS A 3 -4.25 -17.50 0.10
CA CYS A 3 -2.79 -17.59 -0.02
C CYS A 3 -2.36 -16.80 -1.26
N VAL A 4 -1.28 -16.02 -1.14
CA VAL A 4 -0.63 -15.35 -2.26
C VAL A 4 0.60 -16.17 -2.62
N VAL A 5 0.68 -16.63 -3.87
CA VAL A 5 1.78 -17.46 -4.37
C VAL A 5 2.45 -16.76 -5.55
N PHE A 6 3.76 -16.57 -5.45
CA PHE A 6 4.64 -16.14 -6.51
C PHE A 6 5.45 -17.35 -6.94
N GLU A 7 5.39 -17.70 -8.22
CA GLU A 7 6.15 -18.78 -8.83
C GLU A 7 6.88 -18.23 -10.06
N ASN A 8 8.21 -18.19 -9.95
CA ASN A 8 9.14 -17.78 -10.99
C ASN A 8 8.78 -16.42 -11.61
N VAL A 9 8.43 -15.45 -10.76
CA VAL A 9 8.02 -14.13 -11.21
C VAL A 9 9.24 -13.31 -11.60
N THR A 10 9.23 -12.87 -12.87
CA THR A 10 10.24 -12.00 -13.46
C THR A 10 9.56 -10.73 -13.98
N PHE A 11 10.10 -9.56 -13.64
CA PHE A 11 9.50 -8.26 -13.92
C PHE A 11 10.56 -7.23 -14.30
N GLY A 12 10.29 -6.43 -15.33
CA GLY A 12 11.09 -5.29 -15.76
C GLY A 12 10.19 -4.13 -16.18
N TYR A 13 10.73 -2.91 -16.20
CA TYR A 13 10.04 -1.77 -16.78
C TYR A 13 10.32 -1.74 -18.28
N ALA A 14 9.27 -1.59 -19.09
CA ALA A 14 9.43 -1.38 -20.52
C ALA A 14 10.11 -0.03 -20.75
N ASP A 15 11.16 0.00 -21.57
CA ASP A 15 11.69 1.25 -22.09
C ASP A 15 10.83 1.70 -23.28
N PRO A 16 10.14 2.85 -23.21
CA PRO A 16 9.33 3.36 -24.32
C PRO A 16 10.14 3.58 -25.60
N GLN A 17 11.47 3.74 -25.53
CA GLN A 17 12.32 4.02 -26.68
C GLN A 17 12.84 2.76 -27.39
N GLU A 18 12.82 1.58 -26.75
CA GLU A 18 13.22 0.30 -27.39
C GLU A 18 12.17 -0.23 -28.40
N CYS A 19 10.92 0.25 -28.33
CA CYS A 19 9.85 -0.22 -29.22
C CYS A 19 9.95 0.30 -30.67
N VAL A 20 10.82 1.28 -30.94
CA VAL A 20 10.84 1.99 -32.24
C VAL A 20 11.85 1.40 -33.21
N ASN A 21 12.93 0.76 -32.73
CA ASN A 21 14.00 0.28 -33.59
C ASN A 21 14.51 -1.09 -33.13
N THR A 22 14.38 -2.10 -34.00
CA THR A 22 15.12 -3.40 -34.04
C THR A 22 14.26 -4.65 -33.83
N THR A 23 14.42 -5.62 -34.73
CA THR A 23 13.95 -7.03 -34.67
C THR A 23 14.66 -7.88 -33.61
N ALA A 24 15.25 -7.27 -32.58
CA ALA A 24 15.97 -7.93 -31.50
C ALA A 24 15.09 -7.97 -30.25
N GLN A 25 15.16 -9.06 -29.49
CA GLN A 25 14.39 -9.19 -28.24
C GLN A 25 14.74 -8.02 -27.31
N PRO A 26 13.74 -7.28 -26.79
CA PRO A 26 13.98 -6.13 -25.94
C PRO A 26 14.71 -6.60 -24.67
N THR A 27 15.94 -6.14 -24.48
CA THR A 27 16.74 -6.42 -23.28
C THR A 27 16.41 -5.41 -22.19
N THR A 28 15.13 -5.28 -21.86
CA THR A 28 14.72 -4.44 -20.73
C THR A 28 15.35 -4.99 -19.45
N PRO A 29 16.06 -4.17 -18.65
CA PRO A 29 16.71 -4.64 -17.44
C PRO A 29 15.67 -5.17 -16.45
N LEU A 30 15.71 -6.48 -16.20
CA LEU A 30 14.85 -7.15 -15.25
C LEU A 30 15.16 -6.67 -13.82
N VAL A 31 14.13 -6.15 -13.15
CA VAL A 31 14.16 -5.65 -11.77
C VAL A 31 13.86 -6.76 -10.76
N LEU A 32 12.99 -7.71 -11.12
CA LEU A 32 12.78 -8.97 -10.39
C LEU A 32 13.16 -10.12 -11.32
N ARG A 33 13.84 -11.14 -10.78
CA ARG A 33 14.29 -12.31 -11.52
C ARG A 33 13.94 -13.56 -10.71
N ASP A 34 13.10 -14.41 -11.29
CA ASP A 34 12.72 -15.74 -10.76
C ASP A 34 12.35 -15.72 -9.28
N VAL A 35 11.55 -14.74 -8.88
CA VAL A 35 11.12 -14.58 -7.48
C VAL A 35 9.98 -15.55 -7.18
N SER A 36 10.21 -16.46 -6.23
CA SER A 36 9.24 -17.46 -5.79
C SER A 36 9.04 -17.42 -4.27
N PHE A 37 7.81 -17.22 -3.81
CA PHE A 37 7.43 -17.28 -2.40
C PHE A 37 5.93 -17.49 -2.21
N SER A 38 5.51 -17.93 -1.02
CA SER A 38 4.10 -18.01 -0.64
C SER A 38 3.84 -17.32 0.70
N VAL A 39 2.73 -16.58 0.76
CA VAL A 39 2.26 -15.87 1.95
C VAL A 39 0.86 -16.36 2.28
N HIS A 40 0.70 -16.96 3.45
CA HIS A 40 -0.57 -17.50 3.89
C HIS A 40 -1.36 -16.45 4.67
N SER A 41 -2.68 -16.60 4.69
CA SER A 41 -3.54 -15.82 5.55
C SER A 41 -3.05 -15.89 7.01
N GLY A 42 -2.80 -14.73 7.60
CA GLY A 42 -2.29 -14.56 8.96
C GLY A 42 -0.79 -14.25 9.04
N ASP A 43 -0.05 -14.45 7.94
CA ASP A 43 1.38 -14.19 7.91
C ASP A 43 1.70 -12.70 8.01
N ARG A 44 2.75 -12.39 8.77
CA ARG A 44 3.38 -11.07 8.81
C ARG A 44 4.75 -11.19 8.17
N VAL A 45 4.90 -10.53 7.03
CA VAL A 45 6.07 -10.65 6.17
C VAL A 45 6.74 -9.28 6.04
N GLY A 46 8.04 -9.24 6.29
CA GLY A 46 8.88 -8.07 6.00
C GLY A 46 9.67 -8.27 4.71
N VAL A 47 9.70 -7.27 3.83
CA VAL A 47 10.53 -7.26 2.61
C VAL A 47 11.76 -6.38 2.85
N VAL A 48 12.97 -6.92 2.72
CA VAL A 48 14.23 -6.21 3.01
C VAL A 48 15.24 -6.35 1.86
N GLY A 49 16.05 -5.31 1.66
CA GLY A 49 17.05 -5.25 0.58
C GLY A 49 17.62 -3.84 0.39
N ARG A 50 18.74 -3.70 -0.33
CA ARG A 50 19.37 -2.39 -0.63
C ARG A 50 18.46 -1.50 -1.47
N THR A 51 18.66 -0.18 -1.45
CA THR A 51 17.98 0.73 -2.39
C THR A 51 18.26 0.26 -3.82
N GLY A 52 17.21 0.21 -4.66
CA GLY A 52 17.30 -0.33 -6.03
C GLY A 52 17.11 -1.85 -6.16
N SER A 53 16.95 -2.61 -5.06
CA SER A 53 16.77 -4.08 -5.14
C SER A 53 15.39 -4.56 -5.65
N GLY A 54 14.51 -3.65 -6.07
CA GLY A 54 13.20 -4.03 -6.61
C GLY A 54 12.07 -4.21 -5.59
N LYS A 55 12.24 -3.82 -4.32
CA LYS A 55 11.17 -3.88 -3.29
C LYS A 55 9.89 -3.16 -3.70
N SER A 56 10.01 -1.93 -4.21
CA SER A 56 8.85 -1.17 -4.70
C SER A 56 8.25 -1.82 -5.94
N SER A 57 9.09 -2.40 -6.83
CA SER A 57 8.61 -3.18 -7.98
C SER A 57 7.87 -4.45 -7.55
N LEU A 58 8.30 -5.12 -6.47
CA LEU A 58 7.58 -6.24 -5.89
C LEU A 58 6.22 -5.81 -5.33
N ALA A 59 6.16 -4.66 -4.65
CA ALA A 59 4.89 -4.10 -4.19
C ALA A 59 3.95 -3.76 -5.36
N LEU A 60 4.48 -3.24 -6.48
CA LEU A 60 3.71 -2.99 -7.69
C LEU A 60 3.21 -4.28 -8.36
N ALA A 61 4.03 -5.35 -8.39
CA ALA A 61 3.60 -6.66 -8.89
C ALA A 61 2.43 -7.26 -8.06
N LEU A 62 2.31 -6.84 -6.80
CA LEU A 62 1.24 -7.25 -5.88
C LEU A 62 0.02 -6.30 -5.87
N PHE A 63 0.05 -5.18 -6.62
CA PHE A 63 -0.87 -4.04 -6.46
C PHE A 63 -2.36 -4.41 -6.46
N HIS A 64 -2.78 -5.38 -7.27
CA HIS A 64 -4.18 -5.80 -7.36
C HIS A 64 -4.65 -6.72 -6.23
N CYS A 65 -3.73 -7.29 -5.45
CA CYS A 65 -4.03 -8.31 -4.45
C CYS A 65 -3.93 -7.80 -3.01
N ILE A 66 -3.43 -6.57 -2.79
CA ILE A 66 -3.16 -6.02 -1.46
C ILE A 66 -3.60 -4.56 -1.36
N THR A 67 -3.92 -4.11 -0.15
CA THR A 67 -4.01 -2.68 0.14
C THR A 67 -2.61 -2.11 0.34
N ILE A 68 -2.23 -1.11 -0.45
CA ILE A 68 -0.93 -0.46 -0.35
C ILE A 68 -1.05 0.87 0.39
N ILE A 69 -0.12 1.10 1.31
CA ILE A 69 0.11 2.42 1.91
C ILE A 69 1.38 2.98 1.29
N PRO A 70 1.28 4.06 0.50
CA PRO A 70 2.44 4.62 -0.17
C PRO A 70 3.41 5.24 0.84
N GLN A 71 4.70 5.25 0.49
CA GLN A 71 5.75 5.87 1.31
C GLN A 71 5.46 7.35 1.56
N THR A 72 4.99 8.06 0.54
CA THR A 72 4.51 9.45 0.62
C THR A 72 3.07 9.49 0.13
N PRO A 73 2.08 9.57 1.03
CA PRO A 73 0.70 9.76 0.65
C PRO A 73 0.48 11.10 -0.06
N LEU A 74 -0.13 11.04 -1.24
CA LEU A 74 -0.62 12.22 -1.96
C LEU A 74 -2.10 12.42 -1.63
N PHE A 75 -2.44 13.64 -1.24
CA PHE A 75 -3.81 14.07 -1.00
C PHE A 75 -4.18 15.15 -1.99
N TYR A 76 -5.42 15.10 -2.44
CA TYR A 76 -6.09 16.24 -3.05
C TYR A 76 -6.92 16.93 -1.97
N ARG A 77 -7.19 18.23 -2.14
CA ARG A 77 -8.06 18.96 -1.24
C ARG A 77 -9.44 18.32 -1.14
N CYS A 78 -9.77 17.79 0.04
CA CYS A 78 -11.03 17.10 0.34
C CYS A 78 -11.27 17.03 1.84
N SER A 79 -12.45 16.54 2.27
CA SER A 79 -12.67 16.26 3.70
C SER A 79 -12.04 14.94 4.13
N VAL A 80 -11.79 14.76 5.43
CA VAL A 80 -11.38 13.46 6.00
C VAL A 80 -12.38 12.36 5.63
N ARG A 81 -13.68 12.66 5.60
CA ARG A 81 -14.73 11.74 5.16
C ARG A 81 -14.51 11.27 3.72
N ASP A 82 -14.41 12.21 2.79
CA ASP A 82 -14.31 11.91 1.35
C ASP A 82 -13.02 11.16 1.05
N TYR A 83 -11.95 11.42 1.81
CA TYR A 83 -10.72 10.66 1.69
C TYR A 83 -10.88 9.21 2.17
N LEU A 84 -11.49 8.99 3.33
CA LEU A 84 -11.66 7.66 3.92
C LEU A 84 -12.66 6.82 3.13
N ASP A 85 -13.74 7.44 2.67
CA ASP A 85 -14.86 6.79 2.00
C ASP A 85 -15.39 7.63 0.82
N PRO A 86 -14.69 7.61 -0.33
CA PRO A 86 -15.09 8.37 -1.52
C PRO A 86 -16.44 7.94 -2.13
N PHE A 87 -16.95 6.76 -1.76
CA PHE A 87 -18.14 6.16 -2.35
C PHE A 87 -19.34 6.13 -1.38
N GLY A 88 -19.16 6.58 -0.14
CA GLY A 88 -20.23 6.59 0.86
C GLY A 88 -20.67 5.18 1.30
N GLU A 89 -19.76 4.20 1.29
CA GLU A 89 -20.04 2.81 1.67
C GLU A 89 -20.15 2.60 3.20
N TYR A 90 -19.66 3.53 4.01
CA TYR A 90 -19.53 3.38 5.46
C TYR A 90 -20.25 4.50 6.23
N ASP A 91 -20.81 4.14 7.38
CA ASP A 91 -21.35 5.12 8.32
C ASP A 91 -20.24 5.85 9.12
N ASP A 92 -20.55 7.05 9.60
CA ASP A 92 -19.63 7.90 10.36
C ASP A 92 -19.10 7.23 11.62
N GLY A 93 -19.90 6.39 12.27
CA GLY A 93 -19.49 5.65 13.45
C GLY A 93 -18.38 4.65 13.14
N HIS A 94 -18.45 3.99 11.99
CA HIS A 94 -17.41 3.11 11.48
C HIS A 94 -16.15 3.90 11.10
N LEU A 95 -16.29 5.03 10.39
CA LEU A 95 -15.16 5.90 10.05
C LEU A 95 -14.42 6.38 11.30
N TRP A 96 -15.16 6.89 12.29
CA TRP A 96 -14.61 7.33 13.57
C TRP A 96 -13.91 6.23 14.34
N ARG A 97 -14.42 4.99 14.28
CA ARG A 97 -13.80 3.84 14.94
C ARG A 97 -12.40 3.59 14.40
N GLU A 98 -12.24 3.59 13.08
CA GLU A 98 -10.94 3.35 12.46
C GLU A 98 -9.98 4.54 12.63
N VAL A 99 -10.46 5.78 12.55
CA VAL A 99 -9.67 6.99 12.87
C VAL A 99 -9.13 6.95 14.31
N LYS A 100 -9.95 6.51 15.27
CA LYS A 100 -9.52 6.37 16.68
C LYS A 100 -8.54 5.20 16.86
N ARG A 101 -8.74 4.08 16.16
CA ARG A 101 -7.82 2.92 16.20
C ARG A 101 -6.40 3.26 15.77
N VAL A 102 -6.26 4.19 14.84
CA VAL A 102 -4.95 4.67 14.36
C VAL A 102 -4.39 5.83 15.17
N GLY A 103 -5.04 6.21 16.28
CA GLY A 103 -4.56 7.27 17.18
C GLY A 103 -4.79 8.69 16.68
N LEU A 104 -5.56 8.89 15.61
CA LEU A 104 -5.85 10.22 15.04
C LEU A 104 -7.03 10.94 15.71
N GLY A 105 -7.65 10.35 16.72
CA GLY A 105 -8.84 10.92 17.37
C GLY A 105 -8.62 12.25 18.11
N GLY A 106 -7.37 12.64 18.39
CA GLY A 106 -7.04 13.97 18.93
C GLY A 106 -6.73 15.01 17.85
N HIS A 107 -6.40 14.57 16.63
CA HIS A 107 -6.03 15.44 15.50
C HIS A 107 -7.24 15.76 14.63
N VAL A 108 -8.06 14.74 14.34
CA VAL A 108 -9.32 14.89 13.61
C VAL A 108 -10.41 15.31 14.59
N ARG A 109 -10.92 16.53 14.42
CA ARG A 109 -12.00 17.11 15.22
C ARG A 109 -13.36 16.82 14.59
N SER A 110 -13.42 16.78 13.26
CA SER A 110 -14.60 16.46 12.48
C SER A 110 -14.25 15.62 11.26
N LEU A 111 -15.15 14.76 10.82
CA LEU A 111 -15.01 14.08 9.52
C LEU A 111 -15.08 15.08 8.35
N SER A 112 -15.61 16.28 8.60
CA SER A 112 -15.60 17.41 7.66
C SER A 112 -14.31 18.23 7.70
N ASP A 113 -13.31 17.87 8.51
CA ASP A 113 -12.04 18.59 8.55
C ASP A 113 -11.34 18.53 7.19
N ASP A 114 -10.80 19.67 6.76
CA ASP A 114 -10.12 19.81 5.48
C ASP A 114 -8.75 19.10 5.50
N LEU A 115 -8.52 18.25 4.51
CA LEU A 115 -7.21 17.80 4.07
C LEU A 115 -6.77 18.74 2.96
N TRP A 116 -5.60 19.37 3.11
CA TRP A 116 -5.05 20.24 2.07
C TRP A 116 -4.34 19.43 0.99
N ASP A 117 -4.03 20.07 -0.14
CA ASP A 117 -3.24 19.44 -1.18
C ASP A 117 -1.90 18.96 -0.61
N ASN A 118 -1.51 17.75 -1.00
CA ASN A 118 -0.37 17.01 -0.44
C ASN A 118 -0.45 16.74 1.08
N GLY A 119 -1.54 17.12 1.74
CA GLY A 119 -1.74 17.04 3.19
C GLY A 119 -0.74 17.90 3.95
N GLU A 120 -0.40 19.10 3.44
CA GLU A 120 0.56 20.02 4.08
C GLU A 120 0.19 20.42 5.51
N ASN A 121 -1.10 20.36 5.85
CA ASN A 121 -1.58 20.59 7.19
C ASN A 121 -1.29 19.44 8.18
N TRP A 122 -0.74 18.32 7.70
CA TRP A 122 -0.50 17.09 8.48
C TRP A 122 0.94 16.60 8.33
N SER A 123 1.51 16.08 9.42
CA SER A 123 2.82 15.43 9.39
C SER A 123 2.80 14.19 8.49
N LEU A 124 3.98 13.76 8.02
CA LEU A 124 4.09 12.54 7.22
C LEU A 124 3.53 11.30 7.97
N GLY A 125 3.76 11.23 9.28
CA GLY A 125 3.26 10.14 10.12
C GLY A 125 1.74 10.11 10.20
N GLU A 126 1.09 11.26 10.45
CA GLU A 126 -0.38 11.35 10.50
C GLU A 126 -1.01 10.98 9.15
N ARG A 127 -0.40 11.43 8.05
CA ARG A 127 -0.80 11.07 6.69
C ARG A 127 -0.74 9.56 6.44
N GLN A 128 0.32 8.89 6.89
CA GLN A 128 0.44 7.44 6.81
C GLN A 128 -0.60 6.72 7.70
N MET A 129 -0.88 7.24 8.89
CA MET A 129 -1.91 6.70 9.77
C MET A 129 -3.33 6.86 9.20
N LEU A 130 -3.59 7.95 8.48
CA LEU A 130 -4.86 8.13 7.78
C LEU A 130 -5.03 7.14 6.62
N CYS A 131 -3.96 6.89 5.85
CA CYS A 131 -3.95 5.80 4.85
C CYS A 131 -4.19 4.44 5.52
N PHE A 132 -3.60 4.22 6.70
CA PHE A 132 -3.78 3.00 7.47
C PHE A 132 -5.24 2.84 7.94
N ALA A 133 -5.89 3.91 8.41
CA ALA A 133 -7.31 3.88 8.77
C ALA A 133 -8.19 3.50 7.56
N ARG A 134 -7.92 4.09 6.38
CA ARG A 134 -8.60 3.72 5.14
C ARG A 134 -8.39 2.25 4.78
N ALA A 135 -7.18 1.73 4.99
CA ALA A 135 -6.89 0.32 4.78
C ALA A 135 -7.68 -0.58 5.74
N LEU A 136 -7.82 -0.17 7.01
CA LEU A 136 -8.56 -0.93 8.02
C LEU A 136 -10.07 -1.02 7.73
N LEU A 137 -10.68 0.01 7.13
CA LEU A 137 -12.10 -0.03 6.74
C LEU A 137 -12.43 -1.24 5.85
N ARG A 138 -11.50 -1.60 4.96
CA ARG A 138 -11.63 -2.75 4.05
C ARG A 138 -11.23 -4.09 4.68
N LEU A 139 -10.61 -4.08 5.85
CA LEU A 139 -9.96 -5.23 6.48
C LEU A 139 -10.61 -5.64 7.82
N ALA A 140 -11.83 -5.17 8.12
CA ALA A 140 -12.48 -5.19 9.43
C ALA A 140 -12.66 -6.57 10.13
N CYS A 141 -12.08 -7.67 9.63
CA CYS A 141 -12.09 -9.00 10.25
C CYS A 141 -10.75 -9.48 10.85
N TRP A 142 -9.65 -8.72 10.80
CA TRP A 142 -8.32 -9.27 11.17
C TRP A 142 -7.76 -8.77 12.50
N CYS A 143 -7.70 -9.69 13.48
CA CYS A 143 -7.18 -9.46 14.83
C CYS A 143 -5.66 -9.18 14.82
N TRP A 144 -5.24 -8.03 15.34
CA TRP A 144 -3.90 -7.45 15.19
C TRP A 144 -2.83 -7.97 16.19
N THR A 145 -3.10 -9.04 16.94
CA THR A 145 -2.20 -9.53 18.01
C THR A 145 -1.56 -10.89 17.66
N ARG A 146 -0.42 -10.89 16.93
CA ARG A 146 0.55 -12.02 16.90
C ARG A 146 1.89 -11.63 16.24
N ARG A 147 3.00 -11.83 16.95
CA ARG A 147 4.40 -11.50 16.61
C ARG A 147 4.83 -11.88 15.17
N PHE A 148 5.68 -11.06 14.52
CA PHE A 148 6.28 -11.28 13.19
C PHE A 148 6.91 -12.69 13.05
N ARG A 149 6.74 -13.36 11.90
CA ARG A 149 7.26 -14.73 11.69
C ARG A 149 8.14 -14.96 10.46
N ARG A 150 8.15 -14.12 9.42
CA ARG A 150 8.96 -14.36 8.20
C ARG A 150 9.50 -13.09 7.53
N TRP A 151 10.68 -13.19 6.92
CA TRP A 151 11.35 -12.15 6.14
C TRP A 151 11.57 -12.63 4.70
N ILE A 152 11.18 -11.83 3.71
CA ILE A 152 11.56 -12.00 2.31
C ILE A 152 12.74 -11.06 2.04
N LYS A 153 13.86 -11.64 1.60
CA LYS A 153 15.00 -10.88 1.08
C LYS A 153 14.84 -10.74 -0.43
N VAL A 154 14.92 -9.49 -0.91
CA VAL A 154 14.89 -9.13 -2.33
C VAL A 154 16.14 -8.33 -2.66
#